data_AF-A0A969FUZ5-F1
#
_entry.id   AF-A0A969FUZ5-F1
#
_cell.length_a   1.000
_cell.length_b   1.000
_cell.length_c   1.000
_cell.angle_alpha   90.00
_cell.angle_beta   90.00
_cell.angle_gamma   90.00
#
_symmetry.space_group_name_H-M   'P 1'
#
loop_
_entity.id
_entity.type
_entity.pdbx_description
1 polymer ?
#
loop_
_entity_poly.entity_id
_entity_poly.type
_entity_poly.pdbx_seq_one_letter_code
_entity_poly.pdbx_strand_id
1 'polypeptide(L)'
;MPFPHGHALIIGVGTYQHEPRLNVPATTADAQAVAEVLRDPRCCGYPAEQVTLLTDGQATRAAILAALDHLPYTSKTDTLLLFSSGHGHYSSDGTYHLTTHDTRLAGGKVVVGTAISQAELLERLRATPAERVLLLFNACRERQVAFVGPGPLMLFAQALTDGLRLR
;
A
#
# COMPACT_ATOMS: atom_id res chain seq x y z
N MET A 1 -1.77 -4.70 25.36
CA MET A 1 -2.84 -3.70 25.62
C MET A 1 -3.49 -3.40 24.28
N PRO A 2 -4.81 -3.19 24.18
CA PRO A 2 -5.43 -2.82 22.91
C PRO A 2 -4.92 -1.46 22.44
N PHE A 3 -4.77 -1.30 21.12
CA PHE A 3 -4.42 -0.06 20.45
C PHE A 3 -5.61 0.42 19.60
N PRO A 4 -6.67 0.96 20.24
CA PRO A 4 -7.94 1.27 19.57
C PRO A 4 -7.82 2.40 18.53
N HIS A 5 -6.73 3.14 18.52
CA HIS A 5 -6.46 4.22 17.56
C HIS A 5 -5.67 3.75 16.33
N GLY A 6 -5.38 2.45 16.23
CA GLY A 6 -4.64 1.87 15.12
C GLY A 6 -5.56 1.43 13.97
N HIS A 7 -5.38 2.03 12.80
CA HIS A 7 -6.01 1.59 11.55
C HIS A 7 -4.96 1.05 10.59
N ALA A 8 -5.29 0.00 9.85
CA ALA A 8 -4.37 -0.59 8.90
C ALA A 8 -5.06 -1.02 7.60
N LEU A 9 -4.43 -0.68 6.48
CA LEU A 9 -4.70 -1.29 5.17
C LEU A 9 -3.48 -2.10 4.77
N ILE A 10 -3.67 -3.42 4.62
CA ILE A 10 -2.62 -4.39 4.31
C ILE A 10 -2.95 -5.01 2.95
N ILE A 11 -2.02 -4.90 2.00
CA ILE A 11 -2.20 -5.31 0.62
C ILE A 11 -1.11 -6.33 0.28
N GLY A 12 -1.51 -7.52 -0.20
CA GLY A 12 -0.60 -8.55 -0.70
C GLY A 12 -1.04 -9.04 -2.08
N VAL A 13 -0.24 -8.77 -3.11
CA VAL A 13 -0.54 -9.19 -4.49
C VAL A 13 0.41 -10.31 -4.89
N GLY A 14 0.03 -11.55 -4.58
CA GLY A 14 0.81 -12.74 -4.91
C GLY A 14 0.51 -13.30 -6.30
N THR A 15 -0.68 -12.99 -6.83
CA THR A 15 -1.18 -13.42 -8.13
C THR A 15 -1.70 -12.26 -8.95
N TYR A 16 -1.48 -12.30 -10.26
CA TYR A 16 -1.91 -11.31 -11.23
C TYR A 16 -2.79 -11.97 -12.29
N GLN A 17 -4.07 -11.59 -12.32
CA GLN A 17 -5.09 -12.15 -13.21
C GLN A 17 -4.70 -12.08 -14.69
N HIS A 18 -4.13 -10.96 -15.10
CA HIS A 18 -3.79 -10.70 -16.51
C HIS A 18 -2.30 -10.86 -16.81
N GLU A 19 -1.45 -10.97 -15.79
CA GLU A 19 0.00 -11.06 -15.94
C GLU A 19 0.59 -12.18 -15.07
N PRO A 20 0.23 -13.47 -15.23
CA PRO A 20 0.66 -14.55 -14.33
C PRO A 20 2.19 -14.68 -14.18
N ARG A 21 2.95 -14.18 -15.17
CA ARG A 21 4.43 -14.08 -15.14
C ARG A 21 4.97 -13.18 -14.01
N LEU A 22 4.12 -12.34 -13.41
CA LEU A 22 4.45 -11.46 -12.29
C LEU A 22 4.07 -12.08 -10.94
N ASN A 23 3.59 -13.33 -10.90
CA ASN A 23 3.17 -13.94 -9.64
C ASN A 23 4.35 -14.09 -8.66
N VAL A 24 4.14 -13.66 -7.42
CA VAL A 24 5.10 -13.77 -6.31
C VAL A 24 4.33 -14.20 -5.05
N PRO A 25 3.97 -15.49 -4.88
CA PRO A 25 3.08 -15.93 -3.81
C PRO A 25 3.50 -15.54 -2.38
N ALA A 26 4.80 -15.29 -2.16
CA ALA A 26 5.33 -14.83 -0.87
C ALA A 26 4.72 -13.50 -0.40
N THR A 27 4.31 -12.60 -1.29
CA THR A 27 3.75 -11.29 -0.93
C THR A 27 2.40 -11.41 -0.21
N THR A 28 1.60 -12.42 -0.56
CA THR A 28 0.36 -12.77 0.15
C THR A 28 0.66 -13.25 1.57
N ALA A 29 1.67 -14.13 1.73
CA ALA A 29 2.10 -14.61 3.04
C ALA A 29 2.63 -13.48 3.93
N ASP A 30 3.43 -12.57 3.36
CA ASP A 30 3.93 -11.38 4.07
C ASP A 30 2.79 -10.50 4.57
N ALA A 31 1.80 -10.21 3.71
CA ALA A 31 0.63 -9.41 4.08
C ALA A 31 -0.21 -10.08 5.18
N GLN A 32 -0.42 -11.40 5.09
CA GLN A 32 -1.12 -12.17 6.13
C GLN A 32 -0.37 -12.11 7.47
N ALA A 33 0.94 -12.35 7.46
CA ALA A 33 1.77 -12.32 8.67
C ALA A 33 1.76 -10.94 9.34
N VAL A 34 1.87 -9.85 8.56
CA VAL A 34 1.77 -8.49 9.10
C VAL A 34 0.40 -8.24 9.73
N ALA A 35 -0.69 -8.64 9.07
CA ALA A 35 -2.04 -8.48 9.61
C ALA A 35 -2.24 -9.26 10.93
N GLU A 36 -1.67 -10.47 11.03
CA GLU A 36 -1.71 -11.27 12.26
C GLU A 36 -0.96 -10.59 13.42
N VAL A 37 0.26 -10.11 13.17
CA VAL A 37 1.05 -9.38 14.19
C VAL A 37 0.36 -8.11 14.65
N LEU A 38 -0.27 -7.37 13.73
CA LEU A 38 -0.99 -6.14 14.08
C LEU A 38 -2.18 -6.44 15.00
N ARG A 39 -2.93 -7.52 14.72
CA ARG A 39 -4.11 -7.92 15.49
C ARG A 39 -3.76 -8.56 16.83
N ASP A 40 -2.58 -9.17 17.00
CA ASP A 40 -2.21 -9.84 18.26
C ASP A 40 -2.12 -8.82 19.43
N PRO A 41 -2.95 -8.95 20.48
CA PRO A 41 -2.94 -8.06 21.65
C PRO A 41 -1.65 -8.08 22.48
N ARG A 42 -0.81 -9.11 22.29
CA ARG A 42 0.52 -9.25 22.90
C ARG A 42 1.61 -8.56 22.08
N CYS A 43 1.32 -8.23 20.82
CA CYS A 43 2.19 -7.47 19.93
C CYS A 43 1.66 -6.03 19.81
N CYS A 44 0.90 -5.72 18.76
CA CYS A 44 0.44 -4.36 18.47
C CYS A 44 -0.99 -4.08 18.96
N GLY A 45 -1.86 -5.09 19.02
CA GLY A 45 -3.21 -5.00 19.57
C GLY A 45 -4.19 -4.10 18.82
N TYR A 46 -4.07 -3.98 17.49
CA TYR A 46 -5.06 -3.29 16.65
C TYR A 46 -6.40 -4.05 16.72
N PRO A 47 -7.54 -3.36 16.85
CA PRO A 47 -8.85 -3.99 16.68
C PRO A 47 -8.97 -4.66 15.32
N ALA A 48 -9.55 -5.87 15.27
CA ALA A 48 -9.59 -6.68 14.05
C ALA A 48 -10.36 -5.98 12.92
N GLU A 49 -11.44 -5.29 13.28
CA GLU A 49 -12.28 -4.47 12.42
C GLU A 49 -11.57 -3.22 11.86
N GLN A 50 -10.44 -2.81 12.46
CA GLN A 50 -9.62 -1.70 11.99
C GLN A 50 -8.42 -2.17 11.14
N VAL A 51 -8.28 -3.47 10.88
CA VAL A 51 -7.24 -4.05 10.03
C VAL A 51 -7.87 -4.66 8.78
N THR A 52 -7.86 -3.91 7.68
CA THR A 52 -8.31 -4.37 6.37
C THR A 52 -7.18 -5.11 5.66
N LEU A 53 -7.39 -6.38 5.32
CA LEU A 53 -6.44 -7.21 4.57
C LEU A 53 -7.02 -7.53 3.19
N LEU A 54 -6.35 -7.07 2.13
CA LEU A 54 -6.69 -7.38 0.74
C LEU A 54 -5.57 -8.21 0.13
N THR A 55 -5.88 -9.44 -0.28
CA THR A 55 -4.92 -10.35 -0.90
C THR A 55 -5.43 -10.92 -2.21
N ASP A 56 -4.51 -11.11 -3.17
CA ASP A 56 -4.79 -11.79 -4.45
C ASP A 56 -6.07 -11.29 -5.11
N GLY A 57 -7.04 -12.17 -5.39
CA GLY A 57 -8.31 -11.81 -6.02
C GLY A 57 -9.11 -10.71 -5.32
N GLN A 58 -8.83 -10.42 -4.04
CA GLN A 58 -9.41 -9.31 -3.29
C GLN A 58 -8.62 -8.00 -3.44
N ALA A 59 -7.33 -8.07 -3.77
CA ALA A 59 -6.45 -6.92 -3.98
C ALA A 59 -6.61 -6.32 -5.40
N THR A 60 -7.85 -6.11 -5.83
CA THR A 60 -8.18 -5.42 -7.07
C THR A 60 -7.98 -3.91 -6.92
N ARG A 61 -7.79 -3.20 -8.03
CA ARG A 61 -7.70 -1.73 -8.01
C ARG A 61 -8.94 -1.11 -7.36
N ALA A 62 -10.13 -1.59 -7.71
CA ALA A 62 -11.37 -1.06 -7.15
C ALA A 62 -11.46 -1.25 -5.63
N ALA A 63 -11.14 -2.45 -5.13
CA ALA A 63 -11.20 -2.74 -3.69
C ALA A 63 -10.18 -1.95 -2.89
N ILE A 64 -8.95 -1.80 -3.41
CA ILE A 64 -7.91 -1.02 -2.72
C ILE A 64 -8.27 0.47 -2.70
N LEU A 65 -8.77 1.03 -3.81
CA LEU A 65 -9.22 2.43 -3.83
C LEU A 65 -10.39 2.65 -2.88
N ALA A 66 -11.36 1.74 -2.83
CA ALA A 66 -12.46 1.80 -1.86
C ALA A 66 -11.94 1.78 -0.40
N ALA A 67 -10.97 0.92 -0.10
CA ALA A 67 -10.35 0.88 1.24
C ALA A 67 -9.58 2.17 1.57
N LEU A 68 -8.89 2.76 0.60
CA LEU A 68 -8.23 4.05 0.75
C LEU A 68 -9.23 5.22 0.91
N ASP A 69 -10.38 5.14 0.23
CA ASP A 69 -11.46 6.12 0.34
C ASP A 69 -12.19 6.05 1.70
N HIS A 70 -11.96 5.00 2.49
CA HIS A 70 -12.40 4.91 3.88
C HIS A 70 -11.42 5.54 4.90
N LEU A 71 -10.20 5.90 4.50
CA LEU A 71 -9.23 6.56 5.38
C LEU A 71 -9.68 7.92 5.96
N PRO A 72 -10.55 8.72 5.30
CA PRO A 72 -11.09 9.93 5.90
C PRO A 72 -11.95 9.71 7.15
N TYR A 73 -12.40 8.48 7.43
CA TYR A 73 -13.18 8.15 8.64
C TYR A 73 -12.29 7.95 9.88
N THR A 74 -10.96 8.02 9.76
CA THR A 74 -10.09 8.07 10.94
C THR A 74 -10.25 9.42 11.67
N SER A 75 -9.60 9.56 12.80
CA SER A 75 -9.57 10.77 13.62
C SER A 75 -8.16 11.31 13.78
N LYS A 76 -8.02 12.53 14.29
CA LYS A 76 -6.72 13.17 14.54
C LYS A 76 -5.89 12.48 15.63
N THR A 77 -6.44 11.55 16.40
CA THR A 77 -5.66 10.78 17.38
C THR A 77 -5.15 9.46 16.80
N ASP A 78 -5.56 9.11 15.59
CA ASP A 78 -5.32 7.79 15.03
C ASP A 78 -3.97 7.69 14.32
N THR A 79 -3.50 6.44 14.26
CA THR A 79 -2.35 6.02 13.46
C THR A 79 -2.84 5.14 12.33
N LEU A 80 -2.59 5.57 11.09
CA LEU A 80 -2.81 4.77 9.90
C LEU A 80 -1.53 4.04 9.50
N LEU A 81 -1.63 2.73 9.26
CA LEU A 81 -0.59 1.93 8.63
C LEU A 81 -1.06 1.47 7.24
N LEU A 82 -0.29 1.76 6.21
CA LEU A 82 -0.43 1.14 4.89
C LEU A 82 0.74 0.19 4.66
N PHE A 83 0.46 -1.09 4.51
CA PHE A 83 1.44 -2.08 4.08
C PHE A 83 1.06 -2.56 2.68
N SER A 84 2.04 -2.59 1.77
CA SER A 84 1.85 -3.13 0.43
C SER A 84 3.02 -4.03 0.05
N SER A 85 2.70 -5.27 -0.31
CA SER A 85 3.66 -6.22 -0.88
C SER A 85 3.20 -6.72 -2.24
N GLY A 86 4.06 -6.65 -3.24
CA GLY A 86 3.71 -6.85 -4.64
C GLY A 86 4.71 -6.20 -5.59
N HIS A 87 4.32 -5.97 -6.84
CA HIS A 87 5.14 -5.25 -7.80
C HIS A 87 4.80 -3.76 -7.84
N GLY A 88 5.80 -2.99 -8.27
CA GLY A 88 5.63 -1.62 -8.73
C GLY A 88 6.05 -1.53 -10.17
N HIS A 89 5.28 -0.82 -10.99
CA HIS A 89 5.54 -0.73 -12.42
C HIS A 89 5.25 0.66 -12.97
N TYR A 90 5.81 0.95 -14.14
CA TYR A 90 5.65 2.27 -14.77
C TYR A 90 4.69 2.20 -15.93
N SER A 91 3.86 3.22 -16.07
CA SER A 91 3.12 3.52 -17.29
C SER A 91 4.05 4.16 -18.35
N SER A 92 3.52 4.36 -19.55
CA SER A 92 4.26 4.90 -20.69
C SER A 92 4.75 6.33 -20.49
N ASP A 93 4.02 7.12 -19.69
CA ASP A 93 4.36 8.50 -19.32
C ASP A 93 5.41 8.60 -18.20
N GLY A 94 5.90 7.47 -17.68
CA GLY A 94 6.87 7.43 -16.60
C GLY A 94 6.27 7.57 -15.19
N THR A 95 4.94 7.55 -15.05
CA THR A 95 4.29 7.52 -13.74
C THR A 95 4.49 6.16 -13.07
N TYR A 96 4.83 6.16 -11.78
CA TYR A 96 4.94 4.93 -10.99
C TYR A 96 3.56 4.49 -10.47
N HIS A 97 3.30 3.20 -10.53
CA HIS A 97 2.08 2.56 -10.05
C HIS A 97 2.37 1.40 -9.10
N LEU A 98 1.56 1.29 -8.05
CA LEU A 98 1.40 0.06 -7.30
C LEU A 98 0.50 -0.87 -8.12
N THR A 99 1.02 -2.04 -8.48
CA THR A 99 0.25 -3.02 -9.23
C THR A 99 -0.72 -3.76 -8.33
N THR A 100 -1.86 -4.13 -8.90
CA THR A 100 -2.99 -4.81 -8.26
C THR A 100 -3.23 -6.14 -8.98
N HIS A 101 -4.08 -6.99 -8.41
CA HIS A 101 -4.40 -8.30 -9.00
C HIS A 101 -4.88 -8.22 -10.45
N ASP A 102 -5.65 -7.18 -10.78
CA ASP A 102 -6.26 -6.90 -12.07
C ASP A 102 -5.42 -5.94 -12.96
N THR A 103 -4.16 -5.68 -12.59
CA THR A 103 -3.25 -4.88 -13.42
C THR A 103 -2.98 -5.54 -14.77
N ARG A 104 -2.99 -4.74 -15.83
CA ARG A 104 -2.65 -5.14 -17.20
C ARG A 104 -1.40 -4.41 -17.66
N LEU A 105 -0.53 -5.11 -18.40
CA LEU A 105 0.61 -4.50 -19.06
C LEU A 105 0.46 -4.55 -20.58
N ALA A 106 0.79 -3.43 -21.24
CA ALA A 106 0.92 -3.35 -22.69
C ALA A 106 2.34 -2.87 -23.02
N GLY A 107 3.08 -3.63 -23.84
CA GLY A 107 4.48 -3.31 -24.14
C GLY A 107 5.37 -3.25 -22.89
N GLY A 108 5.05 -4.02 -21.85
CA GLY A 108 5.75 -3.98 -20.58
C GLY A 108 5.57 -2.65 -19.83
N LYS A 109 4.45 -1.94 -20.03
CA LYS A 109 4.06 -0.72 -19.30
C LYS A 109 2.64 -0.87 -18.77
N VAL A 110 2.36 -0.23 -17.63
CA VAL A 110 1.02 -0.24 -17.03
C VAL A 110 0.00 0.38 -17.97
N VAL A 111 -1.10 -0.33 -18.20
CA VAL A 111 -2.30 0.26 -18.82
C VAL A 111 -2.96 1.15 -17.77
N VAL A 112 -3.05 2.44 -18.07
CA VAL A 112 -3.63 3.46 -17.18
C VAL A 112 -5.03 3.02 -16.71
N GLY A 113 -5.30 3.18 -15.42
CA GLY A 113 -6.56 2.78 -14.80
C GLY A 113 -6.68 1.30 -14.42
N THR A 114 -5.64 0.49 -14.65
CA THR A 114 -5.60 -0.93 -14.19
C THR A 114 -4.72 -1.15 -12.95
N ALA A 115 -3.97 -0.13 -12.52
CA ALA A 115 -3.15 -0.10 -11.31
C ALA A 115 -3.38 1.22 -10.57
N ILE A 116 -2.81 1.39 -9.38
CA ILE A 116 -2.95 2.62 -8.58
C ILE A 116 -1.73 3.50 -8.81
N SER A 117 -1.94 4.67 -9.39
CA SER A 117 -0.85 5.64 -9.58
C SER A 117 -0.37 6.21 -8.25
N GLN A 118 0.90 6.63 -8.22
CA GLN A 118 1.45 7.36 -7.09
C GLN A 118 0.61 8.60 -6.73
N ALA A 119 0.09 9.32 -7.73
CA ALA A 119 -0.74 10.49 -7.52
C ALA A 119 -2.06 10.14 -6.82
N GLU A 120 -2.78 9.12 -7.30
CA GLU A 120 -4.04 8.66 -6.68
C GLU A 120 -3.85 8.21 -5.23
N LEU A 121 -2.74 7.52 -4.96
CA LEU A 121 -2.39 7.08 -3.62
C LEU A 121 -2.10 8.28 -2.69
N LEU A 122 -1.25 9.20 -3.13
CA LEU A 122 -0.87 10.38 -2.34
C LEU A 122 -2.05 11.30 -2.07
N GLU A 123 -2.97 11.45 -3.03
CA GLU A 123 -4.20 12.21 -2.85
C GLU A 123 -5.03 11.68 -1.67
N ARG A 124 -5.29 10.36 -1.65
CA ARG A 124 -6.05 9.70 -0.59
C ARG A 124 -5.34 9.72 0.76
N LEU A 125 -4.02 9.49 0.76
CA LEU A 125 -3.20 9.58 1.97
C LEU A 125 -3.14 11.00 2.53
N ARG A 126 -3.25 12.05 1.70
CA ARG A 126 -3.32 13.44 2.18
C ARG A 126 -4.70 13.83 2.71
N ALA A 127 -5.74 13.11 2.31
CA ALA A 127 -7.10 13.34 2.76
C ALA A 127 -7.40 12.71 4.14
N THR A 128 -6.54 11.81 4.63
CA THR A 128 -6.73 11.22 5.97
C THR A 128 -6.52 12.26 7.07
N PRO A 129 -7.39 12.30 8.10
CA PRO A 129 -7.20 13.14 9.26
C PRO A 129 -6.26 12.51 10.31
N ALA A 130 -5.78 11.26 10.12
CA ALA A 130 -4.86 10.61 11.04
C ALA A 130 -3.59 11.45 11.28
N GLU A 131 -3.20 11.61 12.54
CA GLU A 131 -1.99 12.39 12.90
C GLU A 131 -0.71 11.66 12.49
N ARG A 132 -0.75 10.32 12.48
CA ARG A 132 0.40 9.47 12.17
C ARG A 132 0.06 8.58 10.99
N VAL A 133 0.88 8.64 9.95
CA VAL A 133 0.77 7.77 8.78
C VAL A 133 2.08 7.01 8.59
N LEU A 134 2.03 5.68 8.69
CA LEU A 134 3.14 4.77 8.47
C LEU A 134 2.93 4.03 7.14
N LEU A 135 3.87 4.16 6.22
CA LEU A 135 3.84 3.48 4.92
C LEU A 135 4.98 2.46 4.86
N LEU A 136 4.65 1.22 4.56
CA LEU A 136 5.58 0.10 4.44
C LEU A 136 5.40 -0.57 3.07
N PHE A 137 6.37 -0.40 2.18
CA PHE A 137 6.36 -1.02 0.86
C PHE A 137 7.36 -2.17 0.79
N ASN A 138 6.83 -3.40 0.83
CA ASN A 138 7.60 -4.61 0.57
C ASN A 138 7.41 -5.05 -0.88
N ALA A 139 7.78 -4.16 -1.81
CA ALA A 139 7.67 -4.39 -3.24
C ALA A 139 9.04 -4.62 -3.88
N CYS A 140 9.14 -5.59 -4.79
CA CYS A 140 10.40 -5.91 -5.47
C CYS A 140 10.86 -4.77 -6.39
N ARG A 141 11.82 -3.97 -5.92
CA ARG A 141 12.91 -3.34 -6.69
C ARG A 141 14.17 -3.21 -5.83
N GLU A 142 15.33 -3.12 -6.48
CA GLU A 142 16.60 -2.75 -5.87
C GLU A 142 16.42 -1.45 -5.07
N ARG A 143 16.56 -1.51 -3.73
CA ARG A 143 16.39 -0.41 -2.74
C ARG A 143 14.97 -0.28 -2.17
N GLN A 144 14.69 -1.14 -1.17
CA GLN A 144 13.61 -0.97 -0.20
C GLN A 144 13.76 0.36 0.56
N VAL A 145 12.64 1.02 0.86
CA VAL A 145 12.59 2.24 1.68
C VAL A 145 11.50 2.06 2.74
N ALA A 146 11.82 2.35 4.00
CA ALA A 146 10.86 2.49 5.09
C ALA A 146 11.04 3.87 5.74
N PHE A 147 9.94 4.50 6.18
CA PHE A 147 9.99 5.78 6.88
C PHE A 147 8.97 5.79 8.01
N VAL A 148 9.38 6.42 9.10
CA VAL A 148 8.54 6.74 10.25
C VAL A 148 8.81 8.20 10.62
N GLY A 149 7.80 9.06 10.69
CA GLY A 149 8.01 10.46 11.10
C GLY A 149 6.78 11.36 11.04
N PRO A 150 6.77 12.47 11.80
CA PRO A 150 5.78 13.56 11.67
C PRO A 150 6.20 14.58 10.59
N GLY A 151 5.24 15.13 9.84
CA GLY A 151 5.50 16.21 8.86
C GLY A 151 4.62 16.15 7.61
N PRO A 152 4.62 17.19 6.75
CA PRO A 152 3.87 17.17 5.49
C PRO A 152 4.40 16.04 4.59
N LEU A 153 3.48 15.27 3.99
CA LEU A 153 3.71 14.15 3.05
C LEU A 153 4.67 14.45 1.86
N MET A 154 5.17 15.69 1.75
CA MET A 154 6.11 16.12 0.71
C MET A 154 7.49 15.49 0.82
N LEU A 155 8.06 15.30 2.03
CA LEU A 155 9.39 14.69 2.18
C LEU A 155 9.39 13.23 1.67
N PHE A 156 8.24 12.58 1.72
CA PHE A 156 8.01 11.21 1.25
C PHE A 156 7.76 11.08 -0.23
N ALA A 157 6.93 11.96 -0.80
CA ALA A 157 6.79 12.02 -2.25
C ALA A 157 8.15 12.32 -2.88
N GLN A 158 8.95 13.17 -2.22
CA GLN A 158 10.34 13.48 -2.56
C GLN A 158 11.30 12.32 -2.27
N ALA A 159 11.20 11.56 -1.19
CA ALA A 159 12.06 10.37 -0.97
C ALA A 159 11.72 9.21 -1.92
N LEU A 160 10.42 9.02 -2.23
CA LEU A 160 9.98 8.20 -3.36
C LEU A 160 10.63 8.75 -4.64
N THR A 161 10.46 10.04 -4.97
CA THR A 161 10.95 10.61 -6.24
C THR A 161 12.46 10.81 -6.35
N ASP A 162 13.20 11.01 -5.26
CA ASP A 162 14.66 11.21 -5.19
C ASP A 162 15.36 9.86 -5.13
N GLY A 163 14.79 8.88 -4.41
CA GLY A 163 15.12 7.47 -4.62
C GLY A 163 14.87 7.01 -6.07
N LEU A 164 13.92 7.66 -6.77
CA LEU A 164 13.63 7.47 -8.20
C LEU A 164 14.46 8.36 -9.16
N ARG A 165 15.17 9.39 -8.66
CA ARG A 165 15.92 10.38 -9.48
C ARG A 165 17.44 10.32 -9.29
N LEU A 166 17.97 9.54 -8.35
CA LEU A 166 19.42 9.35 -8.21
C LEU A 166 19.97 8.46 -9.35
N ARG A 167 20.16 9.10 -10.51
CA ARG A 167 21.33 8.98 -11.39
C ARG A 167 21.77 10.38 -11.79
#